data_AF-W4GBA4-F1
#
_entry.id   AF-W4GBA4-F1
#
_cell.length_a   1.000
_cell.length_b   1.000
_cell.length_c   1.000
_cell.angle_alpha   90.00
_cell.angle_beta   90.00
_cell.angle_gamma   90.00
#
_symmetry.space_group_name_H-M   'P 1'
#
loop_
_entity.id
_entity.type
_entity.pdbx_description
1 polymer ?
#
loop_
_entity_poly.entity_id
_entity_poly.type
_entity_poly.pdbx_seq_one_letter_code
_entity_poly.pdbx_strand_id
1 'polypeptide(L)'
;MKERSKNFTVHEQIQLCQAWLRVSLDPVVGNDQTASNFFGRVAEAFNSNSECTQRTGESLNIHWRDTINKQVACFASALKLSKSIVRSGYNNEQYLADAHEYYKAQKWNKKQASFRLMHCWEILKDQPKWMRESSDAAQPAATSSVTPTQ
;
A
#
# COMPACT_ATOMS: atom_id res chain seq x y z
N MET A 1 2.04 -25.20 23.50
CA MET A 1 0.91 -24.87 22.60
C MET A 1 1.17 -23.47 22.06
N LYS A 2 1.30 -23.27 20.74
CA LYS A 2 1.41 -21.92 20.16
C LYS A 2 -0.01 -21.33 20.15
N GLU A 3 -0.29 -20.38 21.04
CA GLU A 3 -1.51 -19.59 20.97
C GLU A 3 -1.65 -19.02 19.55
N ARG A 4 -2.79 -19.27 18.90
CA ARG A 4 -3.13 -18.56 17.66
C ARG A 4 -3.28 -17.09 18.04
N SER A 5 -2.38 -16.25 17.52
CA SER A 5 -2.46 -14.80 17.70
C SER A 5 -3.87 -14.32 17.34
N LYS A 6 -4.49 -13.52 18.21
CA LYS A 6 -5.80 -12.91 17.96
C LYS A 6 -5.79 -12.22 16.58
N ASN A 7 -6.83 -12.43 15.79
CA ASN A 7 -6.98 -11.76 14.49
C ASN A 7 -6.84 -10.25 14.65
N PHE A 8 -6.26 -9.58 13.65
CA PHE A 8 -6.18 -8.11 13.64
C PHE A 8 -7.58 -7.53 13.41
N THR A 9 -7.99 -6.65 14.32
CA THR A 9 -9.23 -5.87 14.21
C THR A 9 -9.08 -4.75 13.19
N VAL A 10 -10.19 -4.14 12.77
CA VAL A 10 -10.18 -2.95 11.91
C VAL A 10 -9.38 -1.81 12.55
N HIS A 11 -9.54 -1.60 13.85
CA HIS A 11 -8.79 -0.58 14.60
C HIS A 11 -7.28 -0.85 14.58
N GLU A 12 -6.86 -2.10 14.83
CA GLU A 12 -5.44 -2.47 14.75
C GLU A 12 -4.89 -2.33 13.31
N GLN A 13 -5.70 -2.58 12.28
CA GLN A 13 -5.28 -2.37 10.89
C GLN A 13 -5.08 -0.89 10.56
N ILE A 14 -5.96 -0.01 11.05
CA ILE A 14 -5.84 1.44 10.93
C ILE A 14 -4.55 1.91 11.64
N GLN A 15 -4.38 1.52 12.90
CA GLN A 15 -3.21 1.88 13.71
C GLN A 15 -1.92 1.38 13.05
N LEU A 16 -1.91 0.18 12.48
CA LEU A 16 -0.76 -0.35 11.76
C LEU A 16 -0.43 0.47 10.51
N CYS A 17 -1.44 0.91 9.74
CA CYS A 17 -1.19 1.78 8.58
C CYS A 17 -0.58 3.12 9.00
N GLN A 18 -1.11 3.74 10.06
CA GLN A 18 -0.61 5.00 10.58
C GLN A 18 0.82 4.88 11.14
N ALA A 19 1.08 3.83 11.93
CA ALA A 19 2.41 3.55 12.48
C ALA A 19 3.43 3.27 11.36
N TRP A 20 3.05 2.50 10.35
CA TRP A 20 3.89 2.24 9.18
C TRP A 20 4.23 3.52 8.43
N LEU A 21 3.23 4.40 8.20
CA LEU A 21 3.44 5.69 7.55
C LEU A 21 4.41 6.57 8.33
N ARG A 22 4.20 6.71 9.64
CA ARG A 22 5.05 7.51 10.52
C ARG A 22 6.52 7.10 10.42
N VAL A 23 6.80 5.80 10.43
CA VAL A 23 8.17 5.29 10.31
C VAL A 23 8.68 5.41 8.86
N SER A 24 7.85 5.14 7.86
CA SER A 24 8.27 5.21 6.45
C SER A 24 8.62 6.62 5.96
N LEU A 25 8.04 7.65 6.60
CA LEU A 25 8.25 9.06 6.27
C LEU A 25 9.27 9.74 7.18
N ASP A 26 9.79 9.03 8.20
CA ASP A 26 10.80 9.56 9.10
C ASP A 26 12.17 9.62 8.39
N PRO A 27 12.75 10.82 8.18
CA PRO A 27 14.01 10.99 7.46
C PRO A 27 15.21 10.31 8.15
N VAL A 28 15.09 10.00 9.45
CA VAL A 28 16.13 9.33 10.24
C VAL A 28 16.22 7.83 9.92
N VAL A 29 15.22 7.26 9.23
CA VAL A 29 15.15 5.81 8.92
C VAL A 29 16.11 5.38 7.80
N GLY A 30 16.88 6.30 7.22
CA GLY A 30 17.87 6.04 6.18
C GLY A 30 18.97 5.01 6.52
N ASN A 31 19.05 4.53 7.76
CA ASN A 31 20.05 3.55 8.21
C ASN A 31 19.49 2.16 8.61
N ASP A 32 18.17 1.94 8.57
CA ASP A 32 17.58 0.65 8.97
C ASP A 32 17.34 -0.28 7.77
N GLN A 33 18.39 -1.01 7.41
CA GLN A 33 18.40 -1.87 6.22
C GLN A 33 17.62 -3.19 6.38
N THR A 34 17.23 -3.58 7.60
CA THR A 34 16.52 -4.85 7.81
C THR A 34 15.03 -4.63 8.10
N ALA A 35 14.20 -5.53 7.56
CA ALA A 35 12.77 -5.55 7.88
C ALA A 35 12.53 -5.69 9.39
N SER A 36 13.41 -6.40 10.12
CA SER A 36 13.29 -6.55 11.56
C SER A 36 13.43 -5.22 12.30
N ASN A 37 14.45 -4.41 11.98
CA ASN A 37 14.64 -3.10 12.62
C ASN A 37 13.49 -2.15 12.27
N PHE A 38 13.12 -2.09 11.00
CA PHE A 38 12.02 -1.25 10.53
C PHE A 38 10.73 -1.59 11.28
N PHE A 39 10.38 -2.88 11.36
CA PHE A 39 9.17 -3.29 12.09
C PHE A 39 9.31 -3.24 13.61
N GLY A 40 10.53 -3.18 14.15
CA GLY A 40 10.78 -2.81 15.55
C GLY A 40 10.27 -1.41 15.84
N ARG A 41 10.66 -0.41 15.04
CA ARG A 41 10.15 0.97 15.16
C ARG A 41 8.65 1.07 14.90
N VAL A 42 8.13 0.31 13.93
CA VAL A 42 6.68 0.26 13.69
C VAL A 42 5.96 -0.30 14.90
N ALA A 43 6.52 -1.32 15.57
CA ALA A 43 5.94 -1.86 16.80
C ALA A 43 5.96 -0.83 17.92
N GLU A 44 7.04 -0.08 18.11
CA GLU A 44 7.10 1.01 19.10
C GLU A 44 6.00 2.07 18.83
N ALA A 45 5.88 2.53 17.59
CA ALA A 45 4.84 3.49 17.21
C ALA A 45 3.42 2.91 17.36
N PHE A 46 3.22 1.65 16.97
CA PHE A 46 1.94 0.95 17.09
C PHE A 46 1.50 0.80 18.55
N ASN A 47 2.42 0.33 19.39
CA ASN A 47 2.18 -0.01 20.79
C ASN A 47 2.13 1.21 21.72
N SER A 48 2.60 2.38 21.27
CA SER A 48 2.47 3.64 22.02
C SER A 48 1.02 4.08 22.23
N ASN A 49 0.09 3.57 21.41
CA ASN A 49 -1.34 3.74 21.63
C ASN A 49 -1.86 2.61 22.55
N SER A 50 -2.38 2.97 23.73
CA SER A 50 -2.87 2.02 24.74
C SER A 50 -4.17 1.30 24.36
N GLU A 51 -4.84 1.70 23.28
CA GLU A 51 -6.13 1.15 22.87
C GLU A 51 -6.03 -0.20 22.13
N CYS A 52 -4.84 -0.59 21.69
CA CYS A 52 -4.60 -1.84 20.98
C CYS A 52 -3.92 -2.91 21.85
N THR A 53 -4.18 -4.18 21.52
CA THR A 53 -3.38 -5.28 22.07
C THR A 53 -1.95 -5.11 21.61
N GLN A 54 -0.99 -5.26 22.53
CA GLN A 54 0.43 -5.16 22.21
C GLN A 54 0.83 -6.22 21.17
N ARG A 55 1.55 -5.80 20.13
CA ARG A 55 1.98 -6.68 19.03
C ARG A 55 3.50 -6.61 18.86
N THR A 56 4.11 -7.73 18.49
CA THR A 56 5.54 -7.78 18.14
C THR A 56 5.76 -7.26 16.72
N GLY A 57 6.94 -6.69 16.45
CA GLY A 57 7.31 -6.25 15.10
C GLY A 57 7.18 -7.36 14.05
N GLU A 58 7.52 -8.60 14.40
CA GLU A 58 7.33 -9.76 13.51
C GLU A 58 5.85 -9.98 13.16
N SER A 59 4.95 -9.95 14.16
CA SER A 59 3.51 -10.13 13.92
C SER A 59 2.94 -9.01 13.05
N LEU A 60 3.39 -7.77 13.26
CA LEU A 60 3.01 -6.61 12.44
C LEU A 60 3.54 -6.74 11.02
N ASN A 61 4.79 -7.18 10.85
CA ASN A 61 5.41 -7.41 9.55
C ASN A 61 4.63 -8.45 8.73
N ILE A 62 4.33 -9.61 9.34
CA ILE A 62 3.58 -10.67 8.69
C ILE A 62 2.20 -10.16 8.26
N HIS A 63 1.47 -9.49 9.16
CA HIS A 63 0.14 -8.98 8.81
C HIS A 63 0.19 -7.89 7.73
N TRP A 64 1.16 -6.97 7.83
CA TRP A 64 1.39 -5.94 6.82
C TRP A 64 1.68 -6.56 5.46
N ARG A 65 2.69 -7.43 5.36
CA ARG A 65 3.16 -8.04 4.11
C ARG A 65 2.06 -8.89 3.47
N ASP A 66 1.49 -9.82 4.23
CA ASP A 66 0.67 -10.89 3.67
C ASP A 66 -0.80 -10.48 3.52
N THR A 67 -1.25 -9.48 4.28
CA THR A 67 -2.65 -9.01 4.27
C THR A 67 -2.77 -7.61 3.68
N ILE A 68 -2.27 -6.58 4.38
CA ILE A 68 -2.54 -5.19 4.05
C ILE A 68 -1.86 -4.81 2.73
N ASN A 69 -0.54 -4.82 2.69
CA ASN A 69 0.25 -4.36 1.56
C ASN A 69 -0.11 -5.12 0.27
N LYS A 70 -0.25 -6.45 0.35
CA LYS A 70 -0.62 -7.30 -0.79
C LYS A 70 -1.99 -6.93 -1.34
N GLN A 71 -3.03 -6.89 -0.50
CA GLN A 71 -4.39 -6.64 -0.98
C GLN A 71 -4.58 -5.19 -1.45
N VAL A 72 -3.98 -4.22 -0.74
CA VAL A 72 -3.99 -2.80 -1.13
C VAL A 72 -3.29 -2.61 -2.48
N ALA A 73 -2.15 -3.26 -2.73
CA ALA A 73 -1.46 -3.20 -4.02
C ALA A 73 -2.30 -3.81 -5.17
N CYS A 74 -2.96 -4.94 -4.92
CA CYS A 74 -3.89 -5.52 -5.89
C CYS A 74 -5.07 -4.59 -6.18
N PHE A 75 -5.65 -3.96 -5.15
CA PHE A 75 -6.74 -3.01 -5.33
C PHE A 75 -6.31 -1.74 -6.07
N ALA A 76 -5.12 -1.19 -5.75
CA ALA A 76 -4.53 -0.07 -6.47
C ALA A 76 -4.40 -0.38 -7.97
N SER A 77 -3.95 -1.59 -8.31
CA SER A 77 -3.82 -2.06 -9.70
C SER A 77 -5.19 -2.17 -10.39
N ALA A 78 -6.22 -2.64 -9.68
CA ALA A 78 -7.58 -2.71 -10.20
C ALA A 78 -8.20 -1.31 -10.41
N LEU A 79 -7.93 -0.37 -9.51
CA LEU A 79 -8.35 1.02 -9.66
C LEU A 79 -7.63 1.72 -10.81
N LYS A 80 -6.35 1.43 -11.01
CA LYS A 80 -5.59 1.91 -12.17
C LYS A 80 -6.21 1.41 -13.48
N LEU A 81 -6.55 0.12 -13.55
CA LEU A 81 -7.23 -0.44 -14.70
C LEU A 81 -8.58 0.25 -14.95
N SER A 82 -9.36 0.45 -13.89
CA SER A 82 -10.62 1.19 -13.95
C SER A 82 -10.45 2.59 -14.54
N LYS A 83 -9.50 3.37 -14.01
CA LYS A 83 -9.22 4.74 -14.48
C LYS A 83 -8.59 4.81 -15.87
N SER A 84 -7.94 3.74 -16.34
CA SER A 84 -7.38 3.69 -17.70
C SER A 84 -8.46 3.66 -18.78
N ILE A 85 -9.68 3.26 -18.44
CA ILE A 85 -10.84 3.26 -19.33
C ILE A 85 -11.57 4.60 -19.12
N VAL A 86 -11.20 5.61 -19.91
CA VAL A 86 -11.80 6.94 -19.81
C VAL A 86 -13.28 6.87 -20.20
N ARG A 87 -14.16 7.19 -19.25
CA ARG A 87 -15.61 7.28 -19.47
C ARG A 87 -16.07 8.70 -19.17
N SER A 88 -16.67 9.36 -20.16
CA SER A 88 -17.21 10.71 -19.99
C SER A 88 -18.27 10.71 -18.88
N GLY A 89 -18.18 11.67 -17.97
CA GLY A 89 -19.10 11.80 -16.84
C GLY A 89 -18.86 10.85 -15.67
N TYR A 90 -17.81 10.03 -15.67
CA TYR A 90 -17.48 9.18 -14.53
C TYR A 90 -16.84 9.96 -13.37
N ASN A 91 -17.36 9.78 -12.17
CA ASN A 91 -16.80 10.31 -10.93
C ASN A 91 -15.88 9.27 -10.24
N ASN A 92 -15.18 9.70 -9.19
CA ASN A 92 -14.25 8.84 -8.45
C ASN A 92 -14.91 7.62 -7.80
N GLU A 93 -16.15 7.75 -7.33
CA GLU A 93 -16.89 6.67 -6.70
C GLU A 93 -17.25 5.56 -7.71
N GLN A 94 -17.62 5.94 -8.93
CA GLN A 94 -17.87 4.99 -10.02
C GLN A 94 -16.59 4.24 -10.42
N TYR A 95 -15.45 4.94 -10.52
CA TYR A 95 -14.17 4.27 -10.76
C TYR A 95 -13.79 3.31 -9.63
N LEU A 96 -14.10 3.65 -8.36
CA LEU A 96 -13.90 2.77 -7.22
C LEU A 96 -14.82 1.53 -7.27
N ALA A 97 -16.09 1.71 -7.62
CA ALA A 97 -17.04 0.60 -7.80
C ALA A 97 -16.54 -0.39 -8.87
N ASP A 98 -16.09 0.13 -10.01
CA ASP A 98 -15.46 -0.68 -11.07
C ASP A 98 -14.19 -1.38 -10.58
N ALA A 99 -13.36 -0.70 -9.78
CA ALA A 99 -12.16 -1.30 -9.20
C ALA A 99 -12.49 -2.50 -8.30
N HIS A 100 -13.58 -2.43 -7.53
CA HIS A 100 -14.06 -3.55 -6.74
C HIS A 100 -14.44 -4.75 -7.63
N GLU A 101 -15.11 -4.51 -8.75
CA GLU A 101 -15.47 -5.57 -9.69
C GLU A 101 -14.23 -6.15 -10.39
N TYR A 102 -13.30 -5.31 -10.83
CA TYR A 102 -12.03 -5.78 -11.40
C TYR A 102 -11.20 -6.58 -10.40
N TYR A 103 -11.20 -6.21 -9.11
CA TYR A 103 -10.51 -6.95 -8.06
C TYR A 103 -11.13 -8.34 -7.83
N LYS A 104 -12.46 -8.45 -7.83
CA LYS A 104 -13.16 -9.74 -7.73
C LYS A 104 -12.90 -10.63 -8.94
N ALA A 105 -12.85 -10.04 -10.13
CA ALA A 105 -12.64 -10.75 -11.39
C ALA A 105 -11.19 -11.24 -11.60
N GLN A 106 -10.24 -10.87 -10.74
CA GLN A 106 -8.85 -11.31 -10.88
C GLN A 106 -8.70 -12.83 -10.77
N LYS A 107 -7.92 -13.43 -11.68
CA LYS A 107 -7.67 -14.88 -11.71
C LYS A 107 -7.11 -15.45 -10.39
N TRP A 108 -6.31 -14.65 -9.66
CA TRP A 108 -5.78 -15.07 -8.36
C TRP A 108 -6.84 -15.08 -7.26
N ASN A 109 -7.91 -14.30 -7.39
CA ASN A 109 -9.03 -14.21 -6.46
C ASN A 109 -10.10 -15.26 -6.79
N LYS A 110 -9.74 -16.54 -6.63
CA LYS A 110 -10.62 -17.68 -6.97
C LYS A 110 -11.98 -17.66 -6.28
N LYS A 111 -12.07 -16.99 -5.12
CA LYS A 111 -13.30 -16.87 -4.32
C LYS A 111 -14.13 -15.63 -4.70
N GLN A 112 -13.65 -14.82 -5.64
CA GLN A 112 -14.26 -13.55 -6.04
C GLN A 112 -14.59 -12.68 -4.82
N ALA A 113 -13.73 -12.73 -3.80
CA ALA A 113 -13.96 -12.06 -2.54
C ALA A 113 -13.83 -10.55 -2.75
N SER A 114 -14.79 -9.78 -2.21
CA SER A 114 -14.71 -8.33 -2.17
C SER A 114 -13.45 -7.88 -1.42
N PHE A 115 -12.84 -6.79 -1.87
CA PHE A 115 -11.83 -6.07 -1.10
C PHE A 115 -12.45 -5.53 0.20
N ARG A 116 -11.87 -5.89 1.36
CA ARG A 116 -12.41 -5.54 2.70
C ARG A 116 -11.53 -4.56 3.49
N LEU A 117 -10.48 -4.02 2.85
CA LEU A 117 -9.50 -3.14 3.51
C LEU A 117 -9.62 -1.70 3.01
N MET A 118 -10.85 -1.22 2.77
CA MET A 118 -11.06 0.17 2.33
C MET A 118 -10.56 1.17 3.37
N HIS A 119 -10.69 0.89 4.66
CA HIS A 119 -10.12 1.71 5.73
C HIS A 119 -8.60 1.84 5.64
N CYS A 120 -7.88 0.78 5.25
CA CYS A 120 -6.44 0.83 4.99
C CYS A 120 -6.12 1.58 3.71
N TRP A 121 -6.90 1.35 2.64
CA TRP A 121 -6.71 2.02 1.36
C TRP A 121 -6.82 3.54 1.50
N GLU A 122 -7.84 4.05 2.20
CA GLU A 122 -8.02 5.50 2.38
C GLU A 122 -6.83 6.19 3.07
N ILE A 123 -6.11 5.46 3.94
CA ILE A 123 -4.92 5.96 4.62
C ILE A 123 -3.68 5.93 3.71
N LEU A 124 -3.57 4.90 2.84
CA LEU A 124 -2.36 4.60 2.08
C LEU A 124 -2.38 5.12 0.64
N LYS A 125 -3.55 5.42 0.08
CA LYS A 125 -3.75 5.75 -1.34
C LYS A 125 -2.89 6.91 -1.84
N ASP A 126 -2.56 7.85 -0.97
CA ASP A 126 -1.81 9.07 -1.31
C ASP A 126 -0.28 8.89 -1.19
N GLN A 127 0.21 7.67 -0.93
CA GLN A 127 1.65 7.42 -0.89
C GLN A 127 2.19 7.03 -2.29
N PRO A 128 3.41 7.49 -2.65
CA PRO A 128 4.00 7.22 -3.96
C PRO A 128 4.02 5.74 -4.37
N LYS A 129 4.15 4.84 -3.39
CA LYS A 129 4.15 3.38 -3.60
C LYS A 129 2.88 2.86 -4.30
N TRP A 130 1.73 3.46 -4.02
CA TRP A 130 0.44 3.05 -4.59
C TRP A 130 -0.13 4.07 -5.59
N MET A 131 0.47 5.26 -5.67
CA MET A 131 0.16 6.27 -6.69
C MET A 131 0.98 6.14 -7.97
N ARG A 132 2.22 5.62 -7.91
CA ARG A 132 3.09 5.59 -9.09
C ARG A 132 2.50 4.70 -10.17
N GLU A 133 2.02 5.36 -11.21
CA GLU A 133 2.02 4.86 -12.57
C GLU A 133 3.40 4.25 -12.79
N SER A 134 3.49 2.97 -13.14
CA SER A 134 4.73 2.38 -13.64
C SER A 134 5.15 3.18 -14.88
N SER A 135 5.86 4.29 -14.69
CA SER A 135 6.53 5.03 -15.74
C SER A 135 7.84 4.28 -16.02
N ASP A 136 7.71 3.12 -16.65
CA ASP A 136 8.77 2.59 -17.52
C ASP A 136 8.54 3.09 -18.96
N ALA A 137 8.08 4.33 -19.10
CA ALA A 137 8.24 5.08 -20.34
C ALA A 137 9.64 5.72 -20.27
N ALA A 138 10.57 5.03 -20.92
CA ALA A 138 11.92 5.53 -21.20
C ALA A 138 11.90 7.03 -21.54
N GLN A 139 12.68 7.81 -20.82
CA GLN A 139 13.01 9.18 -21.20
C GLN A 139 13.69 9.12 -22.58
N PRO A 140 13.19 9.81 -23.63
CA PRO A 140 14.01 10.04 -24.80
C PRO A 140 15.16 10.96 -24.37
N ALA A 141 16.39 10.45 -24.45
CA ALA A 141 17.60 11.19 -24.19
C ALA A 141 17.64 12.45 -25.07
N ALA A 142 17.91 13.59 -24.44
CA ALA A 142 18.07 14.87 -25.10
C ALA A 142 19.20 14.81 -26.15
N THR A 143 18.87 14.98 -27.42
CA THR A 143 19.84 15.32 -28.47
C THR A 143 20.10 16.82 -28.41
N SER A 144 21.05 17.23 -27.58
CA SER A 144 21.74 18.51 -27.76
C SER A 144 22.90 18.29 -28.73
N SER A 145 22.65 18.41 -30.03
CA SER A 145 23.72 18.57 -31.02
C SER A 145 24.04 20.06 -31.15
N VAL A 146 25.03 20.49 -30.37
CA VAL A 146 25.66 21.81 -30.49
C VAL A 146 26.65 21.73 -31.65
N THR A 147 26.46 22.56 -32.66
CA THR A 147 27.40 22.76 -33.77
C THR A 147 28.60 23.57 -33.26
N PRO A 148 29.84 23.23 -33.65
CA PRO A 148 30.90 24.24 -33.73
C PRO A 148 31.44 24.37 -35.15
N THR A 149 31.33 25.60 -35.62
CA THR A 149 32.07 26.26 -36.69
C THR A 149 33.56 25.98 -36.65
N GLN A 150 34.13 25.64 -37.82
CA GLN A 150 35.34 26.27 -38.37
C GLN A 150 35.19 26.38 -39.88
#